data_AF-A0A377TL07-F1
#
_entry.id   AF-A0A377TL07-F1
#
_cell.length_a   1.000
_cell.length_b   1.000
_cell.length_c   1.000
_cell.angle_alpha   90.00
_cell.angle_beta   90.00
_cell.angle_gamma   90.00
#
_symmetry.space_group_name_H-M   'P 1'
#
loop_
_entity.id
_entity.type
_entity.pdbx_description
1 polymer ?
#
loop_
_entity_poly.entity_id
_entity_poly.type
_entity_poly.pdbx_seq_one_letter_code
_entity_poly.pdbx_strand_id
1 'polypeptide(L)'
;MTICERDDPRDAFVSNRYASIDELPAGSVVGTSSLRRQCQLAATRPDLAIRSLRGNVGTRLSKLDNGEYDAIILAAAGLKRLQLEARIRQPLSPEQSLPAVGQGAVGIECRLDDAWTRGLLAPLNHTETAVRVRAERAMTPASKAAARCRSAAMRN
;
A
#
# COMPACT_ATOMS: atom_id res chain seq x y z
N MET A 1 -10.83 18.27 8.24
CA MET A 1 -10.48 17.19 7.29
C MET A 1 -11.60 16.19 7.26
N THR A 2 -12.17 15.97 6.08
CA THR A 2 -13.19 14.94 5.84
C THR A 2 -12.48 13.65 5.44
N ILE A 3 -12.89 12.52 6.01
CA ILE A 3 -12.35 11.20 5.68
C ILE A 3 -13.52 10.34 5.22
N CYS A 4 -13.48 9.92 3.96
CA CYS A 4 -14.53 9.10 3.37
C CYS A 4 -14.45 7.64 3.87
N GLU A 5 -15.47 6.85 3.52
CA GLU A 5 -15.49 5.42 3.81
C GLU A 5 -14.22 4.73 3.28
N ARG A 6 -13.67 3.81 4.10
CA ARG A 6 -12.43 3.11 3.79
C ARG A 6 -12.72 1.92 2.90
N ASP A 7 -12.00 1.84 1.79
CA ASP A 7 -11.93 0.61 1.00
C ASP A 7 -10.89 -0.34 1.63
N ASP A 8 -10.67 -1.50 1.01
CA ASP A 8 -9.77 -2.55 1.45
C ASP A 8 -8.36 -2.00 1.77
N PRO A 9 -7.97 -1.99 3.06
CA PRO A 9 -6.71 -1.39 3.48
C PRO A 9 -5.51 -2.27 3.16
N ARG A 10 -5.72 -3.52 2.73
CA ARG A 10 -4.64 -4.51 2.56
C ARG A 10 -3.74 -4.19 1.38
N ASP A 11 -2.52 -4.69 1.47
CA ASP A 11 -1.66 -4.84 0.31
C ASP A 11 -2.12 -6.02 -0.54
N ALA A 12 -1.87 -5.98 -1.84
CA ALA A 12 -2.22 -7.00 -2.81
C ALA A 12 -0.95 -7.53 -3.46
N PHE A 13 -0.81 -8.86 -3.42
CA PHE A 13 0.14 -9.60 -4.24
C PHE A 13 -0.42 -9.72 -5.67
N VAL A 14 0.40 -9.31 -6.63
CA VAL A 14 0.07 -9.31 -8.05
C VAL A 14 1.16 -10.07 -8.79
N SER A 15 0.78 -11.16 -9.46
CA SER A 15 1.67 -11.94 -10.30
C SER A 15 0.89 -12.52 -11.49
N ASN A 16 1.59 -12.66 -12.62
CA ASN A 16 1.05 -13.33 -13.80
C ASN A 16 1.15 -14.85 -13.68
N ARG A 17 2.12 -15.37 -12.91
CA ARG A 17 2.49 -16.80 -12.86
C ARG A 17 2.10 -17.51 -11.57
N TYR A 18 2.17 -16.81 -10.43
CA TYR A 18 2.01 -17.43 -9.11
C TYR A 18 0.71 -16.95 -8.45
N ALA A 19 0.02 -17.81 -7.72
CA ALA A 19 -1.26 -17.47 -7.08
C ALA A 19 -1.08 -16.82 -5.71
N SER A 20 0.04 -17.09 -5.03
CA SER A 20 0.32 -16.55 -3.71
C SER A 20 1.80 -16.17 -3.56
N ILE A 21 2.10 -15.38 -2.53
CA ILE A 21 3.49 -15.04 -2.20
C ILE A 21 4.29 -16.27 -1.77
N ASP A 22 3.65 -17.25 -1.14
CA ASP A 22 4.26 -18.47 -0.63
C ASP A 22 4.71 -19.42 -1.75
N GLU A 23 4.06 -19.34 -2.92
CA GLU A 23 4.43 -20.11 -4.11
C GLU A 23 5.66 -19.57 -4.85
N LEU A 24 6.16 -18.37 -4.52
CA LEU A 24 7.34 -17.83 -5.18
C LEU A 24 8.57 -18.70 -4.89
N PRO A 25 9.30 -19.16 -5.92
CA PRO A 25 10.59 -19.83 -5.74
C PRO A 25 11.62 -18.90 -5.08
N ALA A 26 12.61 -19.49 -4.42
CA ALA A 26 13.76 -18.75 -3.88
C ALA A 26 14.46 -17.95 -5.00
N GLY A 27 14.88 -16.72 -4.68
CA GLY A 27 15.49 -15.80 -5.63
C GLY A 27 14.50 -15.04 -6.54
N SER A 28 13.19 -15.31 -6.44
CA SER A 28 12.18 -14.59 -7.22
C SER A 28 12.23 -13.08 -6.97
N VAL A 29 12.01 -12.31 -8.03
CA VAL A 29 12.09 -10.86 -8.05
C VAL A 29 10.74 -10.22 -7.71
N VAL A 30 10.68 -9.50 -6.59
CA VAL A 30 9.48 -8.79 -6.14
C VAL A 30 9.64 -7.27 -6.24
N GLY A 31 8.72 -6.63 -6.98
CA GLY A 31 8.75 -5.19 -7.24
C GLY A 31 8.01 -4.36 -6.20
N THR A 32 8.73 -3.49 -5.48
CA THR A 32 8.17 -2.43 -4.63
C THR A 32 9.23 -1.39 -4.25
N SER A 33 8.89 -0.09 -4.31
CA SER A 33 9.72 0.99 -3.74
C SER A 33 9.31 1.40 -2.31
N SER A 34 8.32 0.74 -1.71
CA SER A 34 7.88 1.04 -0.33
C SER A 34 8.76 0.33 0.69
N LEU A 35 9.58 1.07 1.43
CA LEU A 35 10.43 0.48 2.49
C LEU A 35 9.63 -0.29 3.54
N ARG A 36 8.38 0.09 3.82
CA ARG A 36 7.47 -0.68 4.70
C ARG A 36 7.32 -2.11 4.19
N ARG A 37 6.94 -2.24 2.92
CA ARG A 37 6.74 -3.55 2.26
C ARG A 37 8.06 -4.30 2.18
N GLN A 38 9.14 -3.63 1.81
CA GLN A 38 10.46 -4.26 1.69
C GLN A 38 10.90 -4.90 3.01
N CYS A 39 10.82 -4.16 4.13
CA CYS A 39 11.21 -4.68 5.44
C CYS A 39 10.35 -5.86 5.89
N GLN A 40 9.03 -5.78 5.70
CA GLN A 40 8.12 -6.86 6.09
C GLN A 40 8.36 -8.13 5.26
N LEU A 41 8.55 -7.98 3.95
CA LEU A 41 8.88 -9.10 3.05
C LEU A 41 10.24 -9.70 3.38
N ALA A 42 11.27 -8.89 3.60
CA ALA A 42 12.60 -9.40 3.95
C ALA A 42 12.62 -10.13 5.30
N ALA A 43 11.71 -9.79 6.21
CA ALA A 43 11.58 -10.47 7.50
C ALA A 43 10.92 -11.84 7.38
N THR A 44 9.94 -12.01 6.49
CA THR A 44 9.18 -13.27 6.34
C THR A 44 9.71 -14.16 5.23
N ARG A 45 10.30 -13.58 4.18
CA ARG A 45 10.81 -14.23 2.97
C ARG A 45 12.15 -13.64 2.56
N PRO A 46 13.23 -13.88 3.36
CA PRO A 46 14.56 -13.34 3.08
C PRO A 46 15.21 -13.91 1.80
N ASP A 47 14.64 -14.99 1.26
CA ASP A 47 15.05 -15.63 0.01
C ASP A 47 14.64 -14.84 -1.25
N LEU A 48 13.75 -13.86 -1.14
CA LEU A 48 13.24 -13.09 -2.28
C LEU A 48 14.14 -11.91 -2.64
N ALA A 49 14.32 -11.67 -3.95
CA ALA A 49 15.05 -10.53 -4.47
C ALA A 49 14.15 -9.30 -4.61
N ILE A 50 14.21 -8.38 -3.65
CA ILE A 50 13.36 -7.18 -3.65
C ILE A 50 13.99 -6.08 -4.53
N ARG A 51 13.27 -5.64 -5.57
CA ARG A 51 13.73 -4.58 -6.50
C ARG A 51 12.78 -3.38 -6.49
N SER A 52 13.36 -2.19 -6.63
CA SER A 52 12.61 -0.92 -6.70
C SER A 52 11.67 -0.91 -7.91
N LEU A 53 10.44 -0.42 -7.71
CA LEU A 53 9.42 -0.30 -8.74
C LEU A 53 8.67 1.03 -8.59
N ARG A 54 8.86 1.92 -9.56
CA ARG A 54 8.24 3.25 -9.63
C ARG A 54 7.35 3.41 -10.87
N GLY A 55 6.52 4.45 -10.83
CA GLY A 55 5.53 4.77 -11.86
C GLY A 55 4.10 4.73 -11.30
N ASN A 56 3.12 5.04 -12.12
CA ASN A 56 1.70 4.87 -11.82
C ASN A 56 1.30 3.39 -11.91
N VAL A 57 0.12 3.03 -11.40
CA VAL A 57 -0.37 1.63 -11.36
C VAL A 57 -0.25 0.94 -12.73
N GLY A 58 -0.73 1.58 -13.80
CA GLY A 58 -0.64 1.03 -15.16
C GLY A 58 0.80 0.71 -15.57
N THR A 59 1.71 1.68 -15.47
CA THR A 59 3.13 1.45 -15.81
C THR A 59 3.79 0.35 -14.98
N ARG A 60 3.39 0.18 -13.71
CA ARG A 60 3.90 -0.90 -12.86
C ARG A 60 3.40 -2.27 -13.30
N LEU A 61 2.13 -2.36 -13.68
CA LEU A 61 1.54 -3.58 -14.22
C LEU A 61 2.18 -3.92 -15.57
N SER A 62 2.41 -2.95 -16.45
CA SER A 62 3.12 -3.20 -17.72
C SER A 62 4.52 -3.77 -17.51
N LYS A 63 5.29 -3.28 -16.52
CA LYS A 63 6.60 -3.85 -16.18
C LYS A 63 6.53 -5.29 -15.69
N LEU A 64 5.50 -5.62 -14.90
CA LEU A 64 5.22 -6.99 -14.51
C LEU A 64 4.88 -7.86 -15.74
N ASP A 65 4.02 -7.35 -16.62
CA ASP A 65 3.59 -8.04 -17.84
C ASP A 65 4.74 -8.28 -18.81
N ASN A 66 5.70 -7.37 -18.86
CA ASN A 66 6.94 -7.49 -19.63
C ASN A 66 7.98 -8.44 -18.99
N GLY A 67 7.67 -9.04 -17.84
CA GLY A 67 8.57 -10.00 -17.18
C GLY A 67 9.74 -9.38 -16.42
N GLU A 68 9.73 -8.07 -16.16
CA GLU A 68 10.79 -7.42 -15.37
C GLU A 68 10.79 -7.86 -13.88
N TYR A 69 9.66 -8.41 -13.42
CA TYR A 69 9.43 -8.88 -12.05
C TYR A 69 8.63 -10.20 -12.09
N ASP A 70 8.84 -11.07 -11.11
CA ASP A 70 8.02 -12.27 -10.90
C ASP A 70 6.68 -11.92 -10.22
N ALA A 71 6.71 -10.91 -9.35
CA ALA A 71 5.54 -10.35 -8.70
C ALA A 71 5.75 -8.88 -8.32
N ILE A 72 4.66 -8.15 -8.06
CA ILE A 72 4.70 -6.79 -7.52
C ILE A 72 3.69 -6.67 -6.38
N ILE A 73 3.95 -5.74 -5.46
CA ILE A 73 3.00 -5.44 -4.37
C ILE A 73 2.35 -4.08 -4.59
N LEU A 74 1.02 -4.04 -4.62
CA LEU A 74 0.21 -2.82 -4.78
C LEU A 74 -0.79 -2.70 -3.62
N ALA A 75 -1.50 -1.56 -3.52
CA ALA A 75 -2.60 -1.43 -2.57
C ALA A 75 -3.88 -2.00 -3.21
N ALA A 76 -4.63 -2.84 -2.48
CA ALA A 76 -5.84 -3.47 -3.01
C ALA A 76 -6.89 -2.44 -3.44
N ALA A 77 -7.16 -1.43 -2.60
CA ALA A 77 -8.07 -0.32 -2.92
C ALA A 77 -7.71 0.43 -4.22
N GLY A 78 -6.40 0.56 -4.52
CA GLY A 78 -5.96 1.22 -5.76
C GLY A 78 -6.32 0.43 -7.02
N LEU A 79 -6.25 -0.90 -6.95
CA LEU A 79 -6.63 -1.78 -8.05
C LEU A 79 -8.16 -1.82 -8.23
N LYS A 80 -8.92 -1.94 -7.13
CA LYS A 80 -10.38 -1.95 -7.16
C LYS A 80 -10.96 -0.68 -7.77
N ARG A 81 -10.47 0.49 -7.36
CA ARG A 81 -10.91 1.79 -7.91
C ARG A 81 -10.65 1.94 -9.41
N LEU A 82 -9.66 1.24 -9.93
CA LEU A 82 -9.32 1.22 -11.35
C LEU A 82 -9.98 0.04 -12.10
N GLN A 83 -10.86 -0.72 -11.45
CA GLN A 83 -11.52 -1.92 -12.01
C GLN A 83 -10.52 -3.00 -12.43
N LEU A 84 -9.38 -3.09 -11.72
CA LEU A 84 -8.30 -4.04 -11.97
C LEU A 84 -8.22 -5.12 -10.87
N GLU A 85 -9.33 -5.40 -10.20
CA GLU A 85 -9.43 -6.40 -9.13
C GLU A 85 -9.00 -7.81 -9.57
N ALA A 86 -9.23 -8.18 -10.83
CA ALA A 86 -8.75 -9.43 -11.41
C ALA A 86 -7.21 -9.60 -11.40
N ARG A 87 -6.45 -8.50 -11.22
CA ARG A 87 -5.00 -8.55 -11.04
C ARG A 87 -4.58 -8.98 -9.62
N ILE A 88 -5.50 -8.92 -8.64
CA ILE A 88 -5.20 -9.31 -7.26
C ILE A 88 -5.19 -10.84 -7.21
N ARG A 89 -4.00 -11.42 -7.03
CA ARG A 89 -3.85 -12.88 -6.85
C ARG A 89 -4.10 -13.26 -5.40
N GLN A 90 -3.56 -12.49 -4.47
CA GLN A 90 -3.75 -12.69 -3.04
C GLN A 90 -3.79 -11.32 -2.33
N PRO A 91 -4.88 -10.97 -1.63
CA PRO A 91 -4.81 -9.89 -0.66
C PRO A 91 -3.97 -10.36 0.55
N LEU A 92 -2.93 -9.62 0.89
CA LEU A 92 -2.03 -9.95 1.99
C LEU A 92 -2.70 -9.63 3.32
N SER A 93 -2.61 -10.55 4.29
CA SER A 93 -3.12 -10.30 5.64
C SER A 93 -2.30 -9.19 6.34
N PRO A 94 -2.85 -8.52 7.37
CA PRO A 94 -2.08 -7.54 8.14
C PRO A 94 -0.80 -8.10 8.79
N GLU A 95 -0.75 -9.41 9.05
CA GLU A 95 0.41 -10.11 9.59
C GLU A 95 1.48 -10.33 8.50
N GLN A 96 1.06 -10.62 7.26
CA GLN A 96 1.97 -10.74 6.11
C GLN A 96 2.47 -9.38 5.64
N SER A 97 1.60 -8.37 5.62
CA SER A 97 1.98 -7.00 5.33
C SER A 97 1.06 -5.98 6.01
N LEU A 98 1.53 -5.45 7.14
CA LEU A 98 0.82 -4.41 7.89
C LEU A 98 0.66 -3.16 6.99
N PRO A 99 -0.58 -2.69 6.74
CA PRO A 99 -0.87 -1.57 5.83
C PRO A 99 -0.16 -0.26 6.16
N ALA A 100 -0.06 0.63 5.16
CA ALA A 100 0.33 2.01 5.44
C ALA A 100 -0.80 2.75 6.17
N VAL A 101 -0.43 3.75 6.96
CA VAL A 101 -1.38 4.66 7.64
C VAL A 101 -2.34 5.27 6.62
N GLY A 102 -3.63 5.17 6.89
CA GLY A 102 -4.68 5.67 6.01
C GLY A 102 -4.84 4.92 4.68
N GLN A 103 -4.13 3.80 4.46
CA GLN A 103 -4.26 3.04 3.20
C GLN A 103 -5.73 2.62 2.99
N GLY A 104 -6.24 2.85 1.78
CA GLY A 104 -7.64 2.59 1.44
C GLY A 104 -8.61 3.73 1.78
N ALA A 105 -8.22 4.71 2.60
CA ALA A 105 -9.05 5.89 2.87
C ALA A 105 -8.80 7.01 1.84
N VAL A 106 -9.81 7.83 1.59
CA VAL A 106 -9.68 9.10 0.86
C VAL A 106 -9.89 10.25 1.86
N GLY A 107 -8.94 11.17 1.89
CA GLY A 107 -9.00 12.37 2.71
C GLY A 107 -9.22 13.60 1.84
N ILE A 108 -10.13 14.47 2.25
CA ILE A 108 -10.40 15.74 1.59
C ILE A 108 -9.92 16.89 2.49
N GLU A 109 -9.05 17.72 1.94
CA GLU A 109 -8.51 18.92 2.58
C GLU A 109 -9.24 20.16 2.06
N CYS A 110 -9.49 21.10 2.97
CA CYS A 110 -10.06 22.41 2.67
C CYS A 110 -9.50 23.41 3.69
N ARG A 111 -9.67 24.71 3.44
CA ARG A 111 -9.28 25.75 4.39
C ARG A 111 -10.11 25.64 5.68
N LEU A 112 -9.48 25.93 6.82
CA LEU A 112 -10.13 25.76 8.13
C LEU A 112 -11.28 26.75 8.37
N ASP A 113 -11.17 27.95 7.81
CA ASP A 113 -12.10 29.07 7.90
C ASP A 113 -13.20 29.06 6.83
N ASP A 114 -13.15 28.14 5.86
CA ASP A 114 -14.16 28.00 4.81
C ASP A 114 -15.36 27.17 5.30
N ALA A 115 -16.27 27.81 6.04
CA ALA A 115 -17.46 27.18 6.60
C ALA A 115 -18.38 26.60 5.52
N TRP A 116 -18.47 27.25 4.35
CA TRP A 116 -19.30 26.79 3.23
C TRP A 116 -18.82 25.45 2.68
N THR A 117 -17.55 25.37 2.30
CA THR A 117 -16.95 24.12 1.82
C THR A 117 -17.01 23.02 2.88
N ARG A 118 -16.77 23.35 4.15
CA ARG A 118 -16.89 22.39 5.26
C ARG A 118 -18.31 21.84 5.41
N GLY A 119 -19.33 22.68 5.20
CA GLY A 119 -20.73 22.24 5.16
C GLY A 119 -21.00 21.23 4.05
N LEU A 120 -20.49 21.49 2.85
CA LEU A 120 -20.63 20.59 1.69
C LEU A 120 -19.89 19.25 1.90
N LEU A 121 -18.77 19.26 2.61
CA LEU A 121 -17.97 18.06 2.86
C LEU A 121 -18.46 17.22 4.04
N ALA A 122 -19.31 17.76 4.91
CA ALA A 122 -19.78 17.07 6.12
C ALA A 122 -20.49 15.73 5.82
N PRO A 123 -21.38 15.62 4.82
CA PRO A 123 -22.08 14.36 4.50
C PRO A 123 -21.15 13.25 3.99
N LEU A 124 -19.99 13.62 3.44
CA LEU A 124 -19.01 12.66 2.89
C LEU A 124 -18.13 12.04 3.98
N ASN A 125 -18.22 12.52 5.22
CA ASN A 125 -17.37 12.04 6.30
C ASN A 125 -17.90 10.73 6.89
N HIS A 126 -17.08 9.69 6.83
CA HIS A 126 -17.35 8.42 7.48
C HIS A 126 -16.69 8.36 8.86
N THR A 127 -17.49 8.42 9.92
CA THR A 127 -17.03 8.56 11.31
C THR A 127 -16.09 7.44 11.72
N GLU A 128 -16.41 6.18 11.41
CA GLU A 128 -15.59 5.04 11.81
C GLU A 128 -14.21 5.07 11.15
N THR A 129 -14.15 5.36 9.85
CA THR A 129 -12.88 5.51 9.14
C THR A 129 -12.08 6.69 9.71
N ALA A 130 -12.74 7.80 10.01
CA ALA A 130 -12.07 8.97 10.58
C ALA A 130 -11.42 8.66 11.93
N VAL A 131 -12.09 7.90 12.82
CA VAL A 131 -11.52 7.49 14.11
C VAL A 131 -10.29 6.60 13.91
N ARG A 132 -10.40 5.55 13.08
CA ARG A 132 -9.29 4.62 12.81
C ARG A 132 -8.08 5.35 12.22
N VAL A 133 -8.28 6.18 11.20
CA VAL A 133 -7.18 6.91 10.54
C VAL A 133 -6.55 7.95 11.47
N ARG A 134 -7.32 8.61 12.36
CA ARG A 134 -6.75 9.52 13.37
C ARG A 134 -5.85 8.78 14.35
N ALA A 135 -6.26 7.60 14.82
CA ALA A 135 -5.43 6.77 15.69
C ALA A 135 -4.13 6.34 14.99
N GLU A 136 -4.21 5.85 13.76
CA GLU A 136 -3.04 5.47 12.95
C GLU A 136 -2.06 6.64 12.75
N ARG A 137 -2.59 7.84 12.47
CA ARG A 137 -1.77 9.05 12.30
C ARG A 137 -1.13 9.51 13.60
N ALA A 138 -1.82 9.39 14.73
CA ALA A 138 -1.27 9.73 16.05
C ALA A 138 -0.06 8.84 16.42
N MET A 139 -0.06 7.58 15.97
CA MET A 139 1.08 6.66 16.16
C MET A 139 2.29 6.97 15.27
N THR A 140 2.16 7.86 14.28
CA THR A 140 3.24 8.23 13.37
C THR A 140 3.82 9.59 13.78
N PRO A 141 5.06 9.67 14.31
CA PRO A 141 5.64 10.95 14.70
C PRO A 141 5.77 11.91 13.51
N ALA A 142 5.45 13.19 13.72
CA ALA A 142 5.49 14.25 12.70
C ALA A 142 6.85 14.37 11.98
N SER A 143 7.95 13.92 12.61
CA SER A 143 9.31 13.94 12.05
C SER A 143 9.71 12.71 11.22
N LYS A 144 8.85 11.68 11.10
CA LYS A 144 9.19 10.38 10.47
C LYS A 144 8.22 9.92 9.38
N ALA A 145 7.33 10.80 8.90
CA ALA A 145 6.32 10.48 7.88
C ALA A 145 6.90 9.97 6.53
N ALA A 146 8.20 10.15 6.28
CA ALA A 146 8.91 9.49 5.18
C ALA A 146 9.60 8.21 5.68
N ALA A 147 8.93 7.07 5.50
CA ALA A 147 9.49 5.75 5.21
C ALA A 147 10.99 5.57 5.54
N ARG A 148 11.39 5.52 6.81
CA ARG A 148 12.73 5.05 7.21
C ARG A 148 12.62 3.87 8.14
N CYS A 149 12.27 2.72 7.56
CA CYS A 149 12.75 1.46 8.09
C CYS A 149 14.26 1.42 7.73
N ARG A 150 15.14 1.67 8.71
CA ARG A 150 16.58 1.54 8.49
C ARG A 150 16.87 0.04 8.46
N SER A 151 17.12 -0.51 7.28
CA SER A 151 17.75 -1.81 7.14
C SER A 151 19.16 -1.71 7.73
N ALA A 152 19.34 -2.20 8.95
CA ALA A 152 20.65 -2.65 9.42
C ALA A 152 20.96 -4.00 8.76
N ALA A 153 21.05 -4.02 7.42
CA ALA A 153 21.42 -5.19 6.63
C ALA A 153 21.65 -4.74 5.18
N MET A 154 22.80 -4.12 4.93
CA MET A 154 23.47 -3.96 3.63
C MET A 154 24.69 -3.06 3.87
N ARG A 155 25.69 -3.62 4.54
CA ARG A 155 27.08 -3.18 4.41
C ARG A 155 27.85 -4.42 3.95
N ASN A 156 28.30 -4.37 2.70
CA ASN A 156 29.53 -5.07 2.31
C ASN A 156 30.71 -4.26 2.86
#